data_AF-L9WNY6-F1
#
_entry.id   AF-L9WNY6-F1
#
_cell.length_a   1.000
_cell.length_b   1.000
_cell.length_c   1.000
_cell.angle_alpha   90.00
_cell.angle_beta   90.00
_cell.angle_gamma   90.00
#
_symmetry.space_group_name_H-M   'P 1'
#
loop_
_entity.id
_entity.type
_entity.pdbx_description
1 polymer ?
#
loop_
_entity_poly.entity_id
_entity_poly.type
_entity_poly.pdbx_seq_one_letter_code
_entity_poly.pdbx_strand_id
1 'polypeptide(L)'
;MNKEADTIIRDVFEIENQGTQTVVIGITGIPDGMSFYADEDDGAVPPSEGTSLNQDSYGAGSEHLPQIGAGGSLDRVGVAFYGKNNDLSDLADHDNPITINAYTEDEAGELS
;
A
#
# COMPACT_ATOMS: atom_id res chain seq x y z
N MET A 1 25.83 -2.98 -7.89
CA MET A 1 25.06 -2.55 -6.72
C MET A 1 25.46 -1.13 -6.38
N ASN A 2 24.53 -0.19 -6.49
CA ASN A 2 24.75 1.20 -6.14
C ASN A 2 24.76 1.29 -4.61
N LYS A 3 25.83 1.81 -4.01
CA LYS A 3 26.07 1.79 -2.55
C LYS A 3 25.43 2.97 -1.81
N GLU A 4 24.63 3.79 -2.50
CA GLU A 4 24.09 5.06 -1.99
C GLU A 4 22.59 5.24 -2.25
N ALA A 5 21.84 4.15 -2.40
CA ALA A 5 20.38 4.23 -2.30
C ALA A 5 20.02 4.16 -0.81
N ASP A 6 19.97 5.31 -0.13
CA ASP A 6 19.42 5.41 1.21
C ASP A 6 17.89 5.31 1.11
N THR A 7 17.35 4.11 1.30
CA THR A 7 15.90 3.91 1.39
C THR A 7 15.43 4.43 2.75
N ILE A 8 14.74 5.56 2.75
CA ILE A 8 14.05 6.06 3.95
C ILE A 8 12.73 5.30 4.07
N ILE A 9 12.67 4.37 5.02
CA ILE A 9 11.49 3.61 5.44
C ILE A 9 10.90 4.35 6.64
N ARG A 10 9.66 4.83 6.53
CA ARG A 10 8.93 5.45 7.65
C ARG A 10 7.62 4.71 7.85
N ASP A 11 7.38 4.24 9.07
CA ASP A 11 6.07 3.78 9.50
C ASP A 11 5.22 5.04 9.74
N VAL A 12 4.14 5.21 8.97
CA VAL A 12 3.39 6.48 8.94
C VAL A 12 2.05 6.35 9.64
N PHE A 13 1.35 5.23 9.45
CA PHE A 13 0.03 5.00 10.04
C PHE A 13 -0.32 3.51 10.11
N GLU A 14 -1.46 3.23 10.73
CA GLU A 14 -2.12 1.92 10.86
C GLU A 14 -3.47 1.98 10.13
N ILE A 15 -3.91 0.87 9.56
CA ILE A 15 -5.25 0.73 8.96
C ILE A 15 -6.02 -0.34 9.71
N GLU A 16 -7.12 0.02 10.36
CA GLU A 16 -7.98 -0.91 11.11
C GLU A 16 -9.30 -1.16 10.38
N ASN A 17 -9.71 -2.43 10.27
CA ASN A 17 -11.03 -2.79 9.79
C ASN A 17 -12.05 -2.87 10.95
N GLN A 18 -12.73 -1.75 11.20
CA GLN A 18 -13.82 -1.67 12.20
C GLN A 18 -15.17 -2.25 11.71
N GLY A 19 -15.20 -2.80 10.49
CA GLY A 19 -16.37 -3.43 9.90
C GLY A 19 -16.56 -4.90 10.31
N THR A 20 -17.54 -5.54 9.68
CA THR A 20 -17.86 -6.96 9.92
C THR A 20 -17.49 -7.87 8.74
N GLN A 21 -17.02 -7.28 7.64
CA GLN A 21 -16.66 -7.99 6.40
C GLN A 21 -15.18 -7.81 6.14
N THR A 22 -14.55 -8.81 5.51
CA THR A 22 -13.18 -8.69 5.03
C THR A 22 -13.11 -7.60 3.96
N VAL A 23 -12.08 -6.75 4.03
CA VAL A 23 -11.82 -5.70 3.05
C VAL A 23 -10.45 -5.88 2.43
N VAL A 24 -10.35 -5.64 1.13
CA VAL A 24 -9.08 -5.53 0.41
C VAL A 24 -8.60 -4.09 0.49
N ILE A 25 -7.31 -3.91 0.76
CA ILE A 25 -6.68 -2.59 0.85
C ILE A 25 -5.78 -2.38 -0.36
N GLY A 26 -5.96 -1.25 -1.06
CA GLY A 26 -5.14 -0.87 -2.18
C GLY A 26 -4.90 0.64 -2.21
N ILE A 27 -3.72 1.07 -2.65
CA ILE A 27 -3.36 2.47 -2.81
C ILE A 27 -3.19 2.78 -4.29
N THR A 28 -3.82 3.86 -4.75
CA THR A 28 -3.76 4.36 -6.14
C THR A 28 -3.24 5.79 -6.21
N GLY A 29 -2.82 6.19 -7.41
CA GLY A 29 -2.22 7.49 -7.65
C GLY A 29 -0.77 7.56 -7.15
N ILE A 30 -0.09 6.41 -7.05
CA ILE A 30 1.27 6.35 -6.52
C ILE A 30 2.24 6.94 -7.56
N PRO A 31 2.98 8.01 -7.25
CA PRO A 31 3.95 8.57 -8.19
C PRO A 31 5.13 7.63 -8.44
N ASP A 32 5.74 7.77 -9.62
CA ASP A 32 7.00 7.11 -9.94
C ASP A 32 8.07 7.47 -8.89
N GLY A 33 8.78 6.45 -8.39
CA GLY A 33 9.75 6.63 -7.31
C GLY A 33 9.15 6.63 -5.91
N MET A 34 7.87 6.27 -5.74
CA MET A 34 7.27 5.97 -4.43
C MET A 34 6.74 4.53 -4.40
N SER A 35 6.76 3.90 -3.22
CA SER A 35 6.07 2.64 -2.97
C SER A 35 5.50 2.60 -1.57
N PHE A 36 4.38 1.91 -1.38
CA PHE A 36 3.76 1.68 -0.08
C PHE A 36 3.86 0.22 0.30
N TYR A 37 4.20 -0.04 1.55
CA TYR A 37 4.30 -1.38 2.12
C TYR A 37 3.62 -1.43 3.50
N ALA A 38 3.28 -2.62 3.95
CA ALA A 38 2.79 -2.86 5.29
C ALA A 38 3.43 -4.13 5.88
N ASP A 39 3.49 -4.18 7.21
CA ASP A 39 3.73 -5.41 7.97
C ASP A 39 2.39 -5.97 8.47
N GLU A 40 2.33 -7.27 8.70
CA GLU A 40 1.15 -7.93 9.27
C GLU A 40 1.09 -7.73 10.79
N ASP A 41 -0.12 -7.49 11.31
CA ASP A 41 -0.52 -7.96 12.64
C ASP A 41 -1.90 -8.66 12.55
N ASP A 42 -2.25 -9.42 13.60
CA ASP A 42 -3.38 -10.35 13.77
C ASP A 42 -4.59 -10.13 12.80
N GLY A 43 -4.80 -11.04 11.83
CA GLY A 43 -6.04 -11.13 11.04
C GLY A 43 -6.02 -10.68 9.57
N ALA A 44 -4.84 -10.35 9.00
CA ALA A 44 -4.69 -10.03 7.57
C ALA A 44 -4.24 -11.24 6.72
N VAL A 45 -4.79 -11.42 5.51
CA VAL A 45 -4.42 -12.53 4.58
C VAL A 45 -4.59 -12.08 3.12
N PRO A 46 -3.59 -12.22 2.21
CA PRO A 46 -2.15 -12.44 2.40
C PRO A 46 -1.32 -11.17 2.05
N PRO A 47 0.04 -11.15 2.11
CA PRO A 47 0.99 -12.04 2.82
C PRO A 47 2.04 -11.36 3.76
N SER A 48 2.79 -12.20 4.50
CA SER A 48 4.14 -12.04 5.07
C SER A 48 4.87 -10.69 4.95
N GLU A 49 5.52 -10.23 6.03
CA GLU A 49 6.43 -9.05 6.13
C GLU A 49 6.86 -8.47 4.76
N GLY A 50 6.41 -7.24 4.44
CA GLY A 50 6.83 -6.52 3.23
C GLY A 50 5.87 -6.57 2.04
N THR A 51 4.57 -6.60 2.26
CA THR A 51 3.56 -6.61 1.17
C THR A 51 3.35 -5.24 0.56
N SER A 52 3.32 -5.19 -0.78
CA SER A 52 3.06 -3.97 -1.55
C SER A 52 1.58 -3.64 -1.57
N LEU A 53 1.24 -2.36 -1.34
CA LEU A 53 -0.13 -1.84 -1.40
C LEU A 53 -0.49 -1.25 -2.78
N ASN A 54 0.32 -1.49 -3.80
CA ASN A 54 0.21 -0.81 -5.10
C ASN A 54 -0.93 -1.38 -5.97
N GLN A 55 -2.12 -0.80 -5.85
CA GLN A 55 -3.28 -1.20 -6.64
C GLN A 55 -3.14 -0.80 -8.12
N ASP A 56 -2.43 0.28 -8.44
CA ASP A 56 -2.18 0.69 -9.83
C ASP A 56 -1.45 -0.41 -10.63
N SER A 57 -0.62 -1.21 -9.94
CA SER A 57 0.14 -2.32 -10.54
C SER A 57 -0.59 -3.65 -10.57
N TYR A 58 -1.40 -3.94 -9.55
CA TYR A 58 -2.04 -5.25 -9.38
C TYR A 58 -3.50 -5.30 -9.83
N GLY A 59 -4.17 -4.15 -9.93
CA GLY A 59 -5.61 -4.06 -10.18
C GLY A 59 -6.44 -4.16 -8.90
N ALA A 60 -7.68 -3.67 -8.97
CA ALA A 60 -8.65 -3.83 -7.90
C ALA A 60 -8.98 -5.33 -7.70
N GLY A 61 -9.06 -5.78 -6.44
CA GLY A 61 -9.41 -7.18 -6.12
C GLY A 61 -8.33 -8.21 -6.38
N SER A 62 -7.10 -7.79 -6.65
CA SER A 62 -5.98 -8.71 -6.82
C SER A 62 -5.68 -9.46 -5.54
N GLU A 63 -5.40 -10.77 -5.65
CA GLU A 63 -4.89 -11.60 -4.54
C GLU A 63 -3.48 -11.16 -4.05
N HIS A 64 -2.86 -10.20 -4.75
CA HIS A 64 -1.59 -9.59 -4.36
C HIS A 64 -1.74 -8.36 -3.46
N LEU A 65 -2.98 -7.87 -3.26
CA LEU A 65 -3.28 -6.83 -2.30
C LEU A 65 -3.70 -7.46 -0.96
N PRO A 66 -3.32 -6.85 0.18
CA PRO A 66 -3.67 -7.40 1.48
C PRO A 66 -5.16 -7.27 1.76
N GLN A 67 -5.69 -8.29 2.43
CA GLN A 67 -7.03 -8.26 2.98
C GLN A 67 -6.98 -8.18 4.50
N ILE A 68 -7.86 -7.37 5.09
CA ILE A 68 -8.01 -7.25 6.53
C ILE A 68 -9.35 -7.87 6.93
N GLY A 69 -9.32 -8.93 7.75
CA GLY A 69 -10.52 -9.52 8.34
C GLY A 69 -11.24 -8.55 9.29
N ALA A 70 -12.45 -8.92 9.70
CA ALA A 70 -13.23 -8.11 10.66
C ALA A 70 -12.47 -7.95 11.99
N GLY A 71 -12.21 -6.70 12.39
CA GLY A 71 -11.46 -6.37 13.59
C GLY A 71 -9.93 -6.54 13.50
N GLY A 72 -9.40 -6.86 12.31
CA GLY A 72 -7.95 -6.91 12.07
C GLY A 72 -7.36 -5.54 11.69
N SER A 73 -6.04 -5.49 11.58
CA SER A 73 -5.30 -4.28 11.15
C SER A 73 -4.18 -4.59 10.15
N LEU A 74 -3.72 -3.53 9.46
CA LEU A 74 -2.39 -3.48 8.84
C LEU A 74 -1.55 -2.50 9.64
N ASP A 75 -0.47 -3.03 10.19
CA ASP A 75 0.46 -2.28 11.02
C ASP A 75 1.65 -1.81 10.18
N ARG A 76 2.30 -0.73 10.66
CA ARG A 76 3.48 -0.15 10.03
C ARG A 76 3.29 0.09 8.53
N VAL A 77 2.14 0.66 8.16
CA VAL A 77 1.95 1.12 6.78
C VAL A 77 2.96 2.23 6.54
N GLY A 78 3.92 1.92 5.67
CA GLY A 78 5.06 2.75 5.42
C GLY A 78 5.20 3.09 3.95
N VAL A 79 6.00 4.13 3.72
CA VAL A 79 6.29 4.65 2.40
C VAL A 79 7.80 4.61 2.17
N ALA A 80 8.19 4.09 1.01
CA ALA A 80 9.55 4.08 0.52
C ALA A 80 9.66 5.03 -0.68
N PHE A 81 10.71 5.84 -0.68
CA PHE A 81 11.02 6.76 -1.77
C PHE A 81 12.30 6.31 -2.48
N TYR A 82 12.26 6.30 -3.81
CA TYR A 82 13.34 5.87 -4.69
C TYR A 82 13.62 6.98 -5.70
N GLY A 83 14.74 7.68 -5.53
CA GLY A 83 15.23 8.65 -6.49
C GLY A 83 16.26 8.03 -7.43
N LYS A 84 16.19 8.31 -8.72
CA LYS A 84 17.31 7.98 -9.63
C LYS A 84 18.44 8.96 -9.30
N ASN A 85 19.60 8.44 -8.87
CA ASN A 85 20.72 9.28 -8.39
C ASN A 85 20.36 10.21 -7.22
N ASN A 86 19.45 9.78 -6.32
CA ASN A 86 18.95 10.59 -5.19
C ASN A 86 18.18 11.85 -5.62
N ASP A 87 17.74 11.93 -6.87
CA ASP A 87 16.84 12.97 -7.36
C ASP A 87 15.38 12.57 -7.12
N LEU A 88 14.66 13.37 -6.34
CA LEU A 88 13.25 13.21 -5.99
C LEU A 88 12.39 14.35 -6.57
N SER A 89 12.91 15.10 -7.55
CA SER A 89 12.18 16.23 -8.15
C SER A 89 10.82 15.83 -8.74
N ASP A 90 10.73 14.66 -9.37
CA ASP A 90 9.47 14.12 -9.90
C ASP A 90 8.41 13.88 -8.81
N LEU A 91 8.82 13.66 -7.56
CA LEU A 91 7.93 13.54 -6.41
C LEU A 91 7.52 14.91 -5.84
N ALA A 92 8.36 15.94 -6.00
CA ALA A 92 8.09 17.28 -5.50
C ALA A 92 6.97 17.98 -6.28
N ASP A 93 6.79 17.61 -7.55
CA ASP A 93 5.76 18.14 -8.45
C ASP A 93 4.47 17.29 -8.48
N HIS A 94 4.35 16.29 -7.59
CA HIS A 94 3.15 15.45 -7.52
C HIS A 94 2.01 16.12 -6.74
N ASP A 95 1.12 16.79 -7.47
CA ASP A 95 -0.07 17.47 -6.91
C ASP A 95 -1.33 16.59 -6.84
N ASN A 96 -1.29 15.38 -7.40
CA ASN A 96 -2.45 14.48 -7.40
C ASN A 96 -2.62 13.80 -6.03
N PRO A 97 -3.87 13.50 -5.63
CA PRO A 97 -4.10 12.79 -4.38
C PRO A 97 -3.67 11.32 -4.48
N ILE A 98 -2.88 10.88 -3.51
CA ILE A 98 -2.70 9.45 -3.23
C ILE A 98 -3.94 8.98 -2.48
N THR A 99 -4.57 7.92 -2.97
CA THR A 99 -5.86 7.44 -2.44
C THR A 99 -5.70 6.05 -1.84
N ILE A 100 -6.15 5.89 -0.60
CA ILE A 100 -6.29 4.59 0.04
C ILE A 100 -7.71 4.11 -0.21
N ASN A 101 -7.82 2.98 -0.90
CA ASN A 101 -9.07 2.29 -1.16
C ASN A 101 -9.21 1.12 -0.20
N ALA A 102 -10.38 1.01 0.41
CA ALA A 102 -10.81 -0.16 1.18
C ALA A 102 -12.15 -0.60 0.61
N TYR A 103 -12.23 -1.84 0.14
CA TYR A 103 -13.41 -2.36 -0.52
C TYR A 103 -13.60 -3.85 -0.20
N THR A 104 -14.84 -4.31 -0.18
CA THR A 104 -15.16 -5.74 -0.06
C THR A 104 -14.83 -6.48 -1.36
N GLU A 105 -14.73 -7.80 -1.32
CA GLU A 105 -14.50 -8.60 -2.54
C GLU A 105 -15.61 -8.40 -3.59
N ASP A 106 -16.85 -8.22 -3.13
CA ASP A 106 -18.00 -7.95 -4.01
C ASP A 106 -17.85 -6.59 -4.73
N GLU A 107 -17.39 -5.55 -4.02
CA GLU A 107 -17.12 -4.22 -4.59
C GLU A 107 -15.88 -4.23 -5.50
N ALA A 108 -14.91 -5.10 -5.23
CA ALA A 108 -13.71 -5.23 -6.05
C ALA A 108 -14.04 -5.60 -7.51
N GLY A 109 -15.01 -6.49 -7.71
CA GLY A 109 -15.48 -6.90 -9.04
C GLY A 109 -16.20 -5.80 -9.82
N GLU A 110 -16.63 -4.72 -9.16
CA GLU A 110 -17.22 -3.54 -9.82
C GLU A 110 -16.17 -2.50 -10.24
N LEU A 111 -14.93 -2.62 -9.73
CA LEU A 111 -13.81 -1.72 -9.98
C LEU A 111 -12.82 -2.25 -11.05
N SER A 112 -13.02 -3.49 -11.53
CA SER A 112 -12.17 -4.20 -12.49
C SER A 112 -12.55 -3.99 -13.96
#